data_AF-A0A0K8ULD4-F1
#
_entry.id   AF-A0A0K8ULD4-F1
#
_cell.length_a   1.000
_cell.length_b   1.000
_cell.length_c   1.000
_cell.angle_alpha   90.00
_cell.angle_beta   90.00
_cell.angle_gamma   90.00
#
_symmetry.space_group_name_H-M   'P 1'
#
loop_
_entity.id
_entity.type
_entity.pdbx_description
1 polymer ?
#
loop_
_entity_poly.entity_id
_entity_poly.type
_entity_poly.pdbx_seq_one_letter_code
_entity_poly.pdbx_strand_id
1 'polypeptide(L)'
;MQWITHLDGGPRRVNHAGACVGDRIYSFGGYCTGDDYRLNECIDVHALNTNTLRWSLVPQMRDENGLPLKYPEVPFQRYGHTAVSYGDKIFMWGGRNDDQLCNILYCFDPQTISWSRPDVKGAVPGARDGHSACVIGDCMYIFGGFVEEINEFSCDVHCLDFRTMEWRYIQTFGAPPSFRDFHSAASIYDRMYIFGGRGDKHSPYHSQEEMYCPEIVFLDMKTKMWHRPSTTGKVPVGRRSHSMFIYNGLIHIFGGYNGILEQHFNDFYTFDPKSNCWNLIKPFGQPPTARRRQVCIVKDKRMFLFGGTSPHPHDSLLIDNNDTHLLDFEPTLRTLAILAVINHRLDTTWLPKKLKEEIRLMTQPNSLTRPLNHAG
;
A
#
# COMPACT_ATOMS: atom_id res chain seq x y z
N MET A 1 6.87 11.62 17.07
CA MET A 1 5.86 10.97 16.19
C MET A 1 4.49 10.97 16.86
N GLN A 2 3.47 11.48 16.18
CA GLN A 2 2.11 11.63 16.71
C GLN A 2 1.07 11.49 15.59
N TRP A 3 -0.03 10.78 15.84
CA TRP A 3 -1.21 10.80 14.98
C TRP A 3 -1.86 12.18 15.10
N ILE A 4 -1.94 12.89 13.98
CA ILE A 4 -2.38 14.29 13.96
C ILE A 4 -3.75 14.48 13.31
N THR A 5 -4.21 13.55 12.49
CA THR A 5 -5.44 13.69 11.74
C THR A 5 -6.10 12.33 11.55
N HIS A 6 -7.42 12.30 11.70
CA HIS A 6 -8.31 11.21 11.32
C HIS A 6 -9.50 11.82 10.59
N LEU A 7 -9.69 11.46 9.31
CA LEU A 7 -10.77 11.97 8.46
C LEU A 7 -11.54 10.81 7.83
N ASP A 8 -12.84 10.77 8.02
CA ASP A 8 -13.74 9.85 7.32
C ASP A 8 -14.08 10.33 5.89
N GLY A 9 -14.76 9.46 5.14
CA GLY A 9 -15.40 9.80 3.86
C GLY A 9 -14.45 9.89 2.67
N GLY A 10 -13.24 9.36 2.80
CA GLY A 10 -12.34 9.07 1.69
C GLY A 10 -12.85 7.90 0.83
N PRO A 11 -12.03 7.33 -0.05
CA PRO A 11 -12.46 6.22 -0.88
C PRO A 11 -12.48 4.91 -0.06
N ARG A 12 -13.63 4.23 -0.02
CA ARG A 12 -13.81 2.93 0.63
C ARG A 12 -13.22 1.83 -0.25
N ARG A 13 -12.11 1.21 0.17
CA ARG A 13 -11.42 0.18 -0.64
C ARG A 13 -10.42 -0.64 0.14
N VAL A 14 -10.18 -1.84 -0.35
CA VAL A 14 -9.38 -2.88 0.27
C VAL A 14 -8.43 -3.46 -0.78
N ASN A 15 -7.17 -3.75 -0.42
CA ASN A 15 -6.24 -4.42 -1.33
C ASN A 15 -5.98 -3.64 -2.64
N HIS A 16 -6.07 -2.32 -2.53
CA HIS A 16 -5.74 -1.34 -3.56
C HIS A 16 -4.24 -1.05 -3.51
N ALA A 17 -3.72 -0.43 -4.57
CA ALA A 17 -2.36 0.11 -4.56
C ALA A 17 -2.39 1.63 -4.55
N GLY A 18 -1.32 2.25 -4.06
CA GLY A 18 -1.17 3.69 -4.14
C GLY A 18 0.27 4.11 -4.33
N ALA A 19 0.44 5.30 -4.91
CA ALA A 19 1.75 5.92 -5.14
C ALA A 19 1.65 7.44 -4.99
N CYS A 20 2.78 8.08 -4.66
CA CYS A 20 2.87 9.53 -4.51
C CYS A 20 3.64 10.14 -5.69
N VAL A 21 3.09 11.20 -6.29
CA VAL A 21 3.78 12.06 -7.26
C VAL A 21 3.48 13.52 -6.92
N GLY A 22 4.54 14.32 -6.75
CA GLY A 22 4.42 15.70 -6.27
C GLY A 22 3.70 15.76 -4.92
N ASP A 23 2.69 16.63 -4.81
CA ASP A 23 1.88 16.81 -3.60
C ASP A 23 0.60 15.97 -3.60
N ARG A 24 0.49 14.98 -4.47
CA ARG A 24 -0.68 14.12 -4.59
C ARG A 24 -0.33 12.65 -4.37
N ILE A 25 -1.19 11.99 -3.60
CA ILE A 25 -1.21 10.54 -3.45
C ILE A 25 -2.36 10.01 -4.30
N TYR A 26 -2.07 9.03 -5.14
CA TYR A 26 -3.05 8.35 -5.98
C TYR A 26 -3.32 6.96 -5.43
N SER A 27 -4.58 6.56 -5.46
CA SER A 27 -5.07 5.24 -5.08
C SER A 27 -5.79 4.61 -6.25
N PHE A 28 -5.43 3.38 -6.59
CA PHE A 28 -5.88 2.66 -7.78
C PHE A 28 -6.67 1.40 -7.36
N GLY A 29 -7.91 1.30 -7.80
CA GLY A 29 -8.74 0.10 -7.66
C GLY A 29 -8.85 -0.43 -6.22
N GLY A 30 -8.80 -1.74 -6.09
CA GLY A 30 -9.12 -2.45 -4.86
C GLY A 30 -10.53 -3.03 -4.89
N TYR A 31 -10.81 -3.78 -3.83
CA TYR A 31 -12.09 -4.42 -3.56
C TYR A 31 -12.92 -3.56 -2.60
N CYS A 32 -14.24 -3.56 -2.77
CA CYS A 32 -15.21 -3.02 -1.85
C CYS A 32 -16.43 -3.96 -1.77
N THR A 33 -16.87 -4.29 -0.56
CA THR A 33 -18.05 -5.12 -0.32
C THR A 33 -19.29 -4.46 -0.94
N GLY A 34 -20.01 -5.25 -1.74
CA GLY A 34 -21.20 -4.84 -2.47
C GLY A 34 -20.97 -4.51 -3.94
N ASP A 35 -19.71 -4.35 -4.37
CA ASP A 35 -19.38 -4.09 -5.78
C ASP A 35 -19.20 -5.42 -6.54
N ASP A 36 -19.56 -5.44 -7.83
CA ASP A 36 -19.41 -6.60 -8.72
C ASP A 36 -18.07 -6.54 -9.44
N TYR A 37 -17.19 -7.51 -9.17
CA TYR A 37 -15.84 -7.59 -9.74
C TYR A 37 -15.71 -8.54 -10.94
N ARG A 38 -16.82 -9.12 -11.42
CA ARG A 38 -16.81 -9.94 -12.66
C ARG A 38 -16.78 -9.06 -13.90
N LEU A 39 -17.31 -7.85 -13.80
CA LEU A 39 -17.29 -6.90 -14.92
C LEU A 39 -15.89 -6.30 -15.09
N ASN A 40 -15.42 -6.22 -16.34
CA ASN A 40 -14.18 -5.50 -16.70
C ASN A 40 -14.42 -3.99 -16.80
N GLU A 41 -15.08 -3.41 -15.79
CA GLU A 41 -15.21 -1.96 -15.65
C GLU A 41 -13.83 -1.31 -15.49
N CYS A 42 -13.70 -0.04 -15.84
CA CYS A 42 -12.44 0.68 -15.71
C CYS A 42 -12.05 0.86 -14.22
N ILE A 43 -10.77 0.70 -13.91
CA ILE A 43 -10.27 0.94 -12.56
C ILE A 43 -10.55 2.39 -12.16
N ASP A 44 -11.03 2.57 -10.94
CA ASP A 44 -11.17 3.91 -10.39
C ASP A 44 -9.83 4.41 -9.85
N VAL A 45 -9.64 5.74 -9.96
CA VAL A 45 -8.45 6.41 -9.45
C VAL A 45 -8.90 7.54 -8.54
N HIS A 46 -8.40 7.53 -7.32
CA HIS A 46 -8.65 8.59 -6.34
C HIS A 46 -7.36 9.35 -6.06
N ALA A 47 -7.44 10.67 -5.98
CA ALA A 47 -6.30 11.52 -5.68
C ALA A 47 -6.52 12.27 -4.37
N LEU A 48 -5.61 12.10 -3.42
CA LEU A 48 -5.50 12.90 -2.20
C LEU A 48 -4.51 14.02 -2.43
N ASN A 49 -4.95 15.26 -2.23
CA ASN A 49 -4.02 16.38 -2.10
C ASN A 49 -3.45 16.40 -0.67
N THR A 50 -2.13 16.22 -0.55
CA THR A 50 -1.42 16.10 0.74
C THR A 50 -1.36 17.40 1.54
N ASN A 51 -1.54 18.55 0.87
CA ASN A 51 -1.59 19.87 1.52
C ASN A 51 -2.97 20.18 2.07
N THR A 52 -4.03 19.84 1.33
CA THR A 52 -5.41 20.14 1.73
C THR A 52 -6.14 18.98 2.41
N LEU A 53 -5.57 17.77 2.40
CA LEU A 53 -6.19 16.56 2.95
C LEU A 53 -7.57 16.28 2.34
N ARG A 54 -7.72 16.60 1.05
CA ARG A 54 -8.96 16.36 0.31
C ARG A 54 -8.76 15.35 -0.79
N TRP A 55 -9.67 14.39 -0.79
CA TRP A 55 -9.77 13.39 -1.83
C TRP A 55 -10.67 13.88 -2.97
N SER A 56 -10.35 13.45 -4.18
CA SER A 56 -11.18 13.63 -5.38
C SER A 56 -11.15 12.36 -6.22
N LEU A 57 -12.28 12.00 -6.83
CA LEU A 57 -12.32 11.01 -7.90
C LEU A 57 -11.69 11.61 -9.15
N VAL A 58 -10.76 10.87 -9.75
CA VAL A 58 -10.15 11.24 -11.02
C VAL A 58 -11.08 10.83 -12.16
N PRO A 59 -11.39 11.72 -13.12
CA PRO A 59 -12.23 11.39 -14.25
C PRO A 59 -11.68 10.24 -15.08
N GLN A 60 -12.54 9.34 -15.54
CA GLN A 60 -12.17 8.31 -16.51
C GLN A 60 -11.87 8.94 -17.87
N MET A 61 -10.87 8.37 -18.56
CA MET A 61 -10.58 8.72 -19.94
C MET A 61 -11.74 8.35 -20.85
N ARG A 62 -11.91 9.13 -21.91
CA ARG A 62 -12.96 8.95 -22.92
C ARG A 62 -12.35 8.95 -24.31
N ASP A 63 -12.99 8.25 -25.23
CA ASP A 63 -12.66 8.29 -26.65
C ASP A 63 -13.15 9.60 -27.31
N GLU A 64 -12.92 9.72 -28.61
CA GLU A 64 -13.35 10.85 -29.44
C GLU A 64 -14.87 11.07 -29.47
N ASN A 65 -15.66 10.04 -29.18
CA ASN A 65 -17.12 10.08 -29.10
C ASN A 65 -17.63 10.35 -27.68
N GLY A 66 -16.73 10.53 -26.70
CA GLY A 66 -17.06 10.77 -25.31
C GLY A 66 -17.43 9.50 -24.52
N LEU A 67 -17.25 8.31 -25.05
CA LEU A 67 -17.49 7.05 -24.33
C LEU A 67 -16.28 6.70 -23.45
N PRO A 68 -16.48 6.16 -22.23
CA PRO A 68 -15.38 5.71 -21.39
C PRO A 68 -14.51 4.67 -22.09
N LEU A 69 -13.20 4.86 -22.05
CA LEU A 69 -12.26 3.83 -22.50
C LEU A 69 -12.42 2.57 -21.64
N LYS A 70 -12.15 1.41 -22.25
CA LYS A 70 -12.29 0.10 -21.61
C LYS A 70 -10.97 -0.67 -21.66
N TYR A 71 -10.99 -1.87 -21.08
CA TYR A 71 -9.90 -2.81 -21.23
C TYR A 71 -9.76 -3.25 -22.70
N PRO A 72 -8.53 -3.31 -23.27
CA PRO A 72 -7.22 -3.17 -22.60
C PRO A 72 -6.59 -1.77 -22.64
N GLU A 73 -7.22 -0.77 -23.24
CA GLU A 73 -6.68 0.60 -23.38
C GLU A 73 -6.48 1.27 -22.01
N VAL A 74 -7.41 1.01 -21.09
CA VAL A 74 -7.30 1.38 -19.67
C VAL A 74 -7.35 0.12 -18.80
N PRO A 75 -6.73 0.17 -17.62
CA PRO A 75 -6.82 -0.93 -16.66
C PRO A 75 -8.26 -1.22 -16.23
N PHE A 76 -8.66 -2.49 -16.18
CA PHE A 76 -9.92 -2.91 -15.56
C PHE A 76 -9.86 -2.82 -14.01
N GLN A 77 -11.00 -2.84 -13.35
CA GLN A 77 -11.12 -2.86 -11.89
C GLN A 77 -10.48 -4.13 -11.31
N ARG A 78 -9.54 -3.98 -10.38
CA ARG A 78 -8.83 -5.13 -9.79
C ARG A 78 -8.21 -4.81 -8.45
N TYR A 79 -7.79 -5.84 -7.75
CA TYR A 79 -7.12 -5.78 -6.46
C TYR A 79 -5.83 -6.62 -6.46
N GLY A 80 -4.98 -6.45 -5.45
CA GLY A 80 -3.75 -7.22 -5.28
C GLY A 80 -2.65 -6.92 -6.32
N HIS A 81 -2.79 -5.83 -7.06
CA HIS A 81 -1.76 -5.27 -7.94
C HIS A 81 -0.79 -4.40 -7.14
N THR A 82 0.34 -4.03 -7.75
CA THR A 82 1.27 -3.05 -7.18
C THR A 82 1.29 -1.79 -8.03
N ALA A 83 1.57 -0.65 -7.39
CA ALA A 83 1.79 0.63 -8.03
C ALA A 83 3.03 1.29 -7.45
N VAL A 84 3.92 1.79 -8.32
CA VAL A 84 5.16 2.46 -7.94
C VAL A 84 5.30 3.79 -8.70
N SER A 85 5.86 4.81 -8.08
CA SER A 85 6.22 6.05 -8.77
C SER A 85 7.64 5.96 -9.34
N TYR A 86 7.81 6.48 -10.55
CA TYR A 86 9.10 6.67 -11.19
C TYR A 86 9.07 7.94 -12.04
N GLY A 87 9.97 8.88 -11.75
CA GLY A 87 9.89 10.24 -12.29
C GLY A 87 8.60 10.94 -11.86
N ASP A 88 7.86 11.45 -12.84
CA ASP A 88 6.57 12.11 -12.67
C ASP A 88 5.37 11.20 -13.00
N LYS A 89 5.60 9.89 -13.18
CA LYS A 89 4.58 8.91 -13.58
C LYS A 89 4.42 7.81 -12.54
N ILE A 90 3.32 7.08 -12.66
CA ILE A 90 2.99 5.93 -11.81
C ILE A 90 2.83 4.70 -12.69
N PHE A 91 3.55 3.63 -12.37
CA PHE A 91 3.49 2.35 -13.05
C PHE A 91 2.71 1.36 -12.20
N MET A 92 1.75 0.66 -12.81
CA MET A 92 0.91 -0.33 -12.17
C MET A 92 1.03 -1.67 -12.90
N TRP A 93 1.19 -2.74 -12.14
CA TRP A 93 1.35 -4.08 -12.70
C TRP A 93 0.71 -5.16 -11.81
N GLY A 94 0.25 -6.23 -12.44
CA GLY A 94 -0.33 -7.39 -11.77
C GLY A 94 -1.76 -7.19 -11.30
N GLY A 95 -2.15 -8.03 -10.34
CA GLY A 95 -3.47 -8.07 -9.70
C GLY A 95 -4.50 -8.84 -10.51
N ARG A 96 -5.69 -8.94 -9.92
CA ARG A 96 -6.81 -9.69 -10.49
C ARG A 96 -8.16 -9.11 -10.12
N ASN A 97 -9.18 -9.51 -10.86
CA ASN A 97 -10.56 -9.46 -10.40
C ASN A 97 -11.05 -10.90 -10.17
N ASP A 98 -12.37 -11.11 -10.19
CA ASP A 98 -12.93 -12.44 -9.93
C ASP A 98 -12.89 -13.37 -11.15
N ASP A 99 -12.56 -12.85 -12.34
CA ASP A 99 -12.56 -13.60 -13.61
C ASP A 99 -11.19 -13.71 -14.29
N GLN A 100 -10.26 -12.76 -14.05
CA GLN A 100 -8.97 -12.71 -14.73
C GLN A 100 -7.84 -12.08 -13.89
N LEU A 101 -6.62 -12.59 -14.10
CA LEU A 101 -5.38 -11.95 -13.67
C LEU A 101 -4.83 -11.03 -14.76
N CYS A 102 -3.96 -10.10 -14.35
CA CYS A 102 -3.32 -9.16 -15.25
C CYS A 102 -1.79 -9.29 -15.19
N ASN A 103 -1.12 -9.24 -16.34
CA ASN A 103 0.32 -9.03 -16.46
C ASN A 103 0.66 -7.84 -17.38
N ILE A 104 -0.32 -7.01 -17.72
CA ILE A 104 -0.12 -5.81 -18.54
C ILE A 104 0.43 -4.69 -17.65
N LEU A 105 1.51 -4.06 -18.09
CA LEU A 105 2.03 -2.84 -17.49
C LEU A 105 1.19 -1.66 -17.94
N TYR A 106 0.67 -0.91 -16.96
CA TYR A 106 -0.01 0.36 -17.19
C TYR A 106 0.82 1.49 -16.61
N CYS A 107 0.85 2.63 -17.31
CA CYS A 107 1.48 3.86 -16.85
C CYS A 107 0.43 4.96 -16.77
N PHE A 108 0.21 5.48 -15.57
CA PHE A 108 -0.64 6.64 -15.32
C PHE A 108 0.22 7.91 -15.29
N ASP A 109 -0.20 8.92 -16.04
CA ASP A 109 0.38 10.26 -16.05
C ASP A 109 -0.52 11.21 -15.25
N PRO A 110 -0.09 11.63 -14.05
CA PRO A 110 -0.79 12.60 -13.21
C PRO A 110 -0.97 13.99 -13.84
N GLN A 111 -0.12 14.41 -14.78
CA GLN A 111 -0.19 15.74 -15.39
C GLN A 111 -1.30 15.82 -16.42
N THR A 112 -1.42 14.80 -17.26
CA THR A 112 -2.44 14.71 -18.31
C THR A 112 -3.69 13.95 -17.88
N ILE A 113 -3.66 13.30 -16.72
CA ILE A 113 -4.74 12.45 -16.21
C ILE A 113 -5.07 11.36 -17.25
N SER A 114 -4.03 10.68 -17.72
CA SER A 114 -4.17 9.67 -18.78
C SER A 114 -3.40 8.40 -18.46
N TRP A 115 -3.99 7.27 -18.85
CA TRP A 115 -3.35 5.98 -18.94
C TRP A 115 -2.63 5.83 -20.28
N SER A 116 -1.55 5.10 -20.23
CA SER A 116 -0.87 4.51 -21.38
C SER A 116 -0.53 3.06 -21.06
N ARG A 117 -0.34 2.27 -22.10
CA ARG A 117 0.14 0.89 -22.02
C ARG A 117 1.50 0.84 -22.70
N PRO A 118 2.61 1.00 -21.96
CA PRO A 118 3.94 0.89 -22.55
C PRO A 118 4.15 -0.49 -23.15
N ASP A 119 4.75 -0.55 -24.34
CA ASP A 119 5.17 -1.81 -24.95
C ASP A 119 6.35 -2.37 -24.17
N VAL A 120 6.12 -3.50 -23.50
CA VAL A 120 7.14 -4.20 -22.72
C VAL A 120 7.64 -5.43 -23.48
N LYS A 121 8.92 -5.74 -23.29
CA LYS A 121 9.59 -6.90 -23.91
C LYS A 121 10.43 -7.68 -22.90
N GLY A 122 11.02 -8.79 -23.33
CA GLY A 122 11.90 -9.62 -22.51
C GLY A 122 11.13 -10.68 -21.70
N ALA A 123 11.64 -11.00 -20.51
CA ALA A 123 11.10 -12.04 -19.65
C ALA A 123 9.93 -11.52 -18.80
N VAL A 124 8.80 -11.22 -19.48
CA VAL A 124 7.56 -10.74 -18.84
C VAL A 124 7.07 -11.80 -17.84
N PRO A 125 6.91 -11.45 -16.55
CA PRO A 125 6.42 -12.40 -15.56
C PRO A 125 4.98 -12.83 -15.88
N GLY A 126 4.63 -14.07 -15.51
CA GLY A 126 3.25 -14.54 -15.53
C GLY A 126 2.33 -13.68 -14.66
N ALA A 127 1.05 -13.61 -15.04
CA ALA A 127 0.04 -12.84 -14.32
C ALA A 127 -0.10 -13.35 -12.87
N ARG A 128 -0.26 -12.41 -11.93
CA ARG A 128 -0.24 -12.72 -10.50
C ARG A 128 -0.83 -11.62 -9.64
N ASP A 129 -1.35 -11.97 -8.48
CA ASP A 129 -1.75 -11.02 -7.44
C ASP A 129 -0.97 -11.24 -6.14
N GLY A 130 -1.05 -10.28 -5.21
CA GLY A 130 -0.41 -10.37 -3.90
C GLY A 130 1.12 -10.35 -3.93
N HIS A 131 1.74 -10.11 -5.07
CA HIS A 131 3.17 -9.83 -5.18
C HIS A 131 3.48 -8.45 -4.56
N SER A 132 4.74 -8.21 -4.24
CA SER A 132 5.20 -6.89 -3.82
C SER A 132 6.10 -6.27 -4.88
N ALA A 133 6.23 -4.94 -4.84
CA ALA A 133 7.11 -4.20 -5.74
C ALA A 133 7.86 -3.08 -5.02
N CYS A 134 9.06 -2.77 -5.48
CA CYS A 134 9.80 -1.58 -5.07
C CYS A 134 10.66 -1.05 -6.22
N VAL A 135 11.11 0.19 -6.12
CA VAL A 135 12.00 0.81 -7.10
C VAL A 135 13.41 0.87 -6.54
N ILE A 136 14.39 0.41 -7.33
CA ILE A 136 15.83 0.54 -7.04
C ILE A 136 16.52 1.05 -8.31
N GLY A 137 17.06 2.26 -8.24
CA GLY A 137 17.56 2.96 -9.42
C GLY A 137 16.44 3.18 -10.44
N ASP A 138 16.71 2.82 -11.70
CA ASP A 138 15.75 2.97 -12.81
C ASP A 138 14.98 1.67 -13.11
N CYS A 139 14.83 0.81 -12.11
CA CYS A 139 14.13 -0.46 -12.25
C CYS A 139 13.04 -0.65 -11.20
N MET A 140 11.89 -1.17 -11.63
CA MET A 140 10.90 -1.78 -10.74
C MET A 140 11.25 -3.24 -10.52
N TYR A 141 11.40 -3.65 -9.27
CA TYR A 141 11.59 -5.04 -8.88
C TYR A 141 10.29 -5.57 -8.29
N ILE A 142 9.87 -6.75 -8.74
CA ILE A 142 8.76 -7.51 -8.15
C ILE A 142 9.27 -8.79 -7.50
N PHE A 143 8.60 -9.23 -6.44
CA PHE A 143 8.90 -10.49 -5.77
C PHE A 143 7.61 -11.23 -5.38
N GLY A 144 7.61 -12.54 -5.59
CA GLY A 144 6.57 -13.47 -5.15
C GLY A 144 5.19 -13.22 -5.76
N GLY A 145 4.15 -13.46 -4.96
CA GLY A 145 2.74 -13.42 -5.36
C GLY A 145 2.13 -14.81 -5.56
N PHE A 146 0.90 -14.85 -6.04
CA PHE A 146 0.17 -16.07 -6.38
C PHE A 146 -0.17 -16.08 -7.87
N VAL A 147 0.10 -17.20 -8.54
CA VAL A 147 -0.09 -17.41 -9.98
C VAL A 147 -1.20 -18.44 -10.14
N GLU A 148 -2.42 -18.00 -10.48
CA GLU A 148 -3.60 -18.87 -10.49
C GLU A 148 -3.53 -19.93 -11.59
N GLU A 149 -2.92 -19.63 -12.74
CA GLU A 149 -2.84 -20.54 -13.89
C GLU A 149 -2.15 -21.87 -13.55
N ILE A 150 -1.23 -21.83 -12.58
CA ILE A 150 -0.53 -23.01 -12.05
C ILE A 150 -0.88 -23.30 -10.58
N ASN A 151 -1.77 -22.51 -9.97
CA ASN A 151 -2.20 -22.61 -8.57
C ASN A 151 -1.02 -22.66 -7.56
N GLU A 152 -0.02 -21.81 -7.77
CA GLU A 152 1.21 -21.79 -6.99
C GLU A 152 1.54 -20.40 -6.45
N PHE A 153 2.09 -20.36 -5.25
CA PHE A 153 2.83 -19.19 -4.76
C PHE A 153 4.15 -19.09 -5.52
N SER A 154 4.65 -17.86 -5.71
CA SER A 154 5.96 -17.59 -6.29
C SER A 154 6.96 -17.10 -5.25
N CYS A 155 8.25 -17.33 -5.53
CA CYS A 155 9.40 -16.71 -4.87
C CYS A 155 10.42 -16.20 -5.90
N ASP A 156 9.98 -15.95 -7.15
CA ASP A 156 10.84 -15.39 -8.19
C ASP A 156 11.10 -13.88 -7.98
N VAL A 157 12.13 -13.37 -8.66
CA VAL A 157 12.42 -11.93 -8.75
C VAL A 157 12.48 -11.56 -10.21
N HIS A 158 11.69 -10.57 -10.60
CA HIS A 158 11.78 -9.95 -11.92
C HIS A 158 12.06 -8.46 -11.77
N CYS A 159 12.77 -7.89 -12.74
CA CYS A 159 12.96 -6.45 -12.83
C CYS A 159 12.46 -5.91 -14.18
N LEU A 160 11.77 -4.78 -14.16
CA LEU A 160 11.48 -3.97 -15.33
C LEU A 160 12.42 -2.76 -15.33
N ASP A 161 13.20 -2.62 -16.38
CA ASP A 161 13.99 -1.40 -16.63
C ASP A 161 13.08 -0.33 -17.25
N PHE A 162 12.88 0.79 -16.54
CA PHE A 162 11.98 1.85 -16.99
C PHE A 162 12.49 2.61 -18.23
N ARG A 163 13.80 2.53 -18.54
CA ARG A 163 14.37 3.21 -19.71
C ARG A 163 14.16 2.41 -20.99
N THR A 164 14.22 1.09 -20.89
CA THR A 164 14.13 0.20 -22.05
C THR A 164 12.79 -0.52 -22.15
N MET A 165 11.93 -0.40 -21.12
CA MET A 165 10.70 -1.17 -20.94
C MET A 165 10.92 -2.68 -21.12
N GLU A 166 12.04 -3.18 -20.57
CA GLU A 166 12.44 -4.57 -20.70
C GLU A 166 12.37 -5.27 -19.34
N TRP A 167 11.58 -6.34 -19.29
CA TRP A 167 11.55 -7.26 -18.16
C TRP A 167 12.71 -8.25 -18.23
N ARG A 168 13.34 -8.50 -17.09
CA ARG A 168 14.37 -9.52 -16.92
C ARG A 168 14.05 -10.39 -15.71
N TYR A 169 14.23 -11.69 -15.86
CA TYR A 169 14.30 -12.60 -14.73
C TYR A 169 15.63 -12.40 -14.01
N ILE A 170 15.58 -12.22 -12.70
CA ILE A 170 16.78 -12.07 -11.88
C ILE A 170 17.08 -13.40 -11.22
N GLN A 171 18.10 -14.08 -11.76
CA GLN A 171 18.69 -15.23 -11.06
C GLN A 171 19.26 -14.75 -9.74
N THR A 172 18.76 -15.30 -8.64
CA THR A 172 19.23 -15.02 -7.29
C THR A 172 19.94 -16.24 -6.69
N PHE A 173 20.73 -16.01 -5.64
CA PHE A 173 21.53 -17.00 -4.96
C PHE A 173 21.33 -16.92 -3.44
N GLY A 174 21.83 -17.91 -2.70
CA GLY A 174 21.64 -18.01 -1.26
C GLY A 174 20.30 -18.65 -0.89
N ALA A 175 19.75 -18.28 0.27
CA ALA A 175 18.52 -18.86 0.80
C ALA A 175 17.35 -17.87 0.66
N PRO A 176 16.59 -17.89 -0.45
CA PRO A 176 15.49 -16.96 -0.67
C PRO A 176 14.41 -17.12 0.42
N PRO A 177 13.60 -16.08 0.65
CA PRO A 177 12.34 -16.25 1.36
C PRO A 177 11.49 -17.33 0.69
N SER A 178 10.74 -18.09 1.51
CA SER A 178 9.76 -19.07 1.02
C SER A 178 8.74 -18.42 0.06
N PHE A 179 8.16 -19.24 -0.82
CA PHE A 179 7.02 -18.87 -1.66
C PHE A 179 5.93 -18.18 -0.83
N ARG A 180 5.43 -17.04 -1.31
CA ARG A 180 4.50 -16.20 -0.55
C ARG A 180 3.73 -15.17 -1.36
N ASP A 181 2.55 -14.81 -0.88
CA ASP A 181 1.77 -13.65 -1.30
C ASP A 181 1.52 -12.69 -0.13
N PHE A 182 0.95 -11.52 -0.45
CA PHE A 182 0.55 -10.46 0.50
C PHE A 182 1.63 -10.09 1.53
N HIS A 183 2.90 -10.21 1.17
CA HIS A 183 4.04 -9.66 1.89
C HIS A 183 4.26 -8.20 1.46
N SER A 184 5.22 -7.51 2.06
CA SER A 184 5.65 -6.20 1.59
C SER A 184 7.12 -6.20 1.20
N ALA A 185 7.46 -5.35 0.24
CA ALA A 185 8.82 -5.03 -0.15
C ALA A 185 9.10 -3.54 0.03
N ALA A 186 10.32 -3.22 0.43
CA ALA A 186 10.80 -1.84 0.48
C ALA A 186 12.29 -1.83 0.15
N SER A 187 12.75 -0.77 -0.52
CA SER A 187 14.14 -0.60 -0.89
C SER A 187 14.86 0.37 0.01
N ILE A 188 16.10 0.03 0.38
CA ILE A 188 17.06 0.97 0.97
C ILE A 188 18.38 0.78 0.22
N TYR A 189 18.81 1.82 -0.49
CA TYR A 189 19.94 1.75 -1.43
C TYR A 189 19.75 0.61 -2.43
N ASP A 190 20.74 -0.27 -2.59
CA ASP A 190 20.75 -1.38 -3.54
C ASP A 190 20.19 -2.69 -2.95
N ARG A 191 19.32 -2.60 -1.93
CA ARG A 191 18.75 -3.77 -1.25
C ARG A 191 17.24 -3.73 -1.26
N MET A 192 16.63 -4.86 -1.63
CA MET A 192 15.19 -5.08 -1.50
C MET A 192 14.94 -5.90 -0.25
N TYR A 193 14.27 -5.31 0.74
CA TYR A 193 13.86 -5.98 1.97
C TYR A 193 12.46 -6.56 1.81
N ILE A 194 12.26 -7.78 2.31
CA ILE A 194 10.98 -8.49 2.32
C ILE A 194 10.63 -8.82 3.78
N PHE A 195 9.38 -8.55 4.16
CA PHE A 195 8.84 -8.98 5.45
C PHE A 195 7.45 -9.58 5.31
N GLY A 196 7.17 -10.59 6.14
CA GLY A 196 5.84 -11.16 6.27
C GLY A 196 5.35 -11.90 5.03
N GLY A 197 4.05 -11.80 4.80
CA GLY A 197 3.30 -12.54 3.81
C GLY A 197 2.71 -13.83 4.33
N ARG A 198 1.86 -14.42 3.51
CA ARG A 198 1.37 -15.78 3.68
C ARG A 198 2.11 -16.69 2.72
N GLY A 199 2.64 -17.77 3.26
CA GLY A 199 3.07 -18.94 2.49
C GLY A 199 2.25 -20.16 2.93
N ASP A 200 2.75 -21.34 2.58
CA ASP A 200 2.05 -22.61 2.84
C ASP A 200 3.06 -23.71 3.22
N LYS A 201 2.70 -24.61 4.14
CA LYS A 201 3.60 -25.72 4.55
C LYS A 201 4.02 -26.59 3.38
N HIS A 202 3.17 -26.72 2.36
CA HIS A 202 3.39 -27.50 1.15
C HIS A 202 3.77 -26.61 -0.04
N SER A 203 4.38 -25.44 0.22
CA SER A 203 4.87 -24.55 -0.83
C SER A 203 5.65 -25.31 -1.92
N PRO A 204 5.45 -25.01 -3.21
CA PRO A 204 4.75 -23.82 -3.73
C PRO A 204 3.21 -23.93 -3.77
N TYR A 205 2.63 -25.08 -3.43
CA TYR A 205 1.20 -25.34 -3.56
C TYR A 205 0.36 -24.63 -2.50
N HIS A 206 -0.89 -24.33 -2.85
CA HIS A 206 -1.90 -23.79 -1.93
C HIS A 206 -2.74 -24.92 -1.32
N SER A 207 -2.37 -25.35 -0.11
CA SER A 207 -2.94 -26.51 0.60
C SER A 207 -3.89 -26.15 1.74
N GLN A 208 -4.11 -24.85 1.99
CA GLN A 208 -4.80 -24.29 3.16
C GLN A 208 -4.02 -24.38 4.48
N GLU A 209 -2.86 -25.03 4.51
CA GLU A 209 -1.96 -25.03 5.67
C GLU A 209 -1.08 -23.76 5.65
N GLU A 210 -1.71 -22.60 5.88
CA GLU A 210 -1.06 -21.30 5.83
C GLU A 210 0.11 -21.19 6.82
N MET A 211 1.17 -20.50 6.40
CA MET A 211 2.31 -20.11 7.24
C MET A 211 2.58 -18.62 7.14
N TYR A 212 3.01 -18.03 8.26
CA TYR A 212 3.29 -16.60 8.36
C TYR A 212 4.71 -16.37 8.84
N CYS A 213 5.57 -15.84 7.96
CA CYS A 213 6.99 -15.65 8.26
C CYS A 213 7.22 -14.36 9.07
N PRO A 214 7.86 -14.43 10.27
CA PRO A 214 8.20 -13.24 11.06
C PRO A 214 9.59 -12.67 10.71
N GLU A 215 10.33 -13.29 9.77
CA GLU A 215 11.69 -12.86 9.43
C GLU A 215 11.66 -11.74 8.40
N ILE A 216 12.54 -10.76 8.61
CA ILE A 216 12.94 -9.83 7.55
C ILE A 216 14.17 -10.39 6.83
N VAL A 217 14.11 -10.40 5.52
CA VAL A 217 15.21 -10.83 4.65
C VAL A 217 15.48 -9.76 3.62
N PHE A 218 16.66 -9.75 3.02
CA PHE A 218 16.93 -8.82 1.93
C PHE A 218 17.72 -9.46 0.79
N LEU A 219 17.42 -9.02 -0.42
CA LEU A 219 18.20 -9.30 -1.62
C LEU A 219 19.17 -8.15 -1.84
N ASP A 220 20.47 -8.44 -1.85
CA ASP A 220 21.49 -7.48 -2.27
C ASP A 220 21.57 -7.48 -3.80
N MET A 221 21.20 -6.37 -4.45
CA MET A 221 21.09 -6.30 -5.91
C MET A 221 22.44 -6.29 -6.62
N LYS A 222 23.55 -5.98 -5.92
CA LYS A 222 24.89 -6.03 -6.51
C LYS A 222 25.38 -7.46 -6.65
N THR A 223 25.15 -8.26 -5.61
CA THR A 223 25.61 -9.66 -5.57
C THR A 223 24.53 -10.65 -6.01
N LYS A 224 23.27 -10.23 -6.06
CA LYS A 224 22.07 -11.05 -6.28
C LYS A 224 21.91 -12.13 -5.20
N MET A 225 22.47 -11.92 -4.01
CA MET A 225 22.42 -12.86 -2.90
C MET A 225 21.33 -12.48 -1.90
N TRP A 226 20.56 -13.47 -1.47
CA TRP A 226 19.63 -13.34 -0.35
C TRP A 226 20.36 -13.47 0.98
N HIS A 227 20.05 -12.55 1.89
CA HIS A 227 20.59 -12.49 3.24
C HIS A 227 19.47 -12.54 4.27
N ARG A 228 19.73 -13.30 5.33
CA ARG A 228 18.85 -13.45 6.49
C ARG A 228 19.56 -12.87 7.71
N PRO A 229 19.39 -11.56 8.00
CA PRO A 229 20.04 -10.95 9.15
C PRO A 229 19.51 -11.59 10.44
N SER A 230 20.41 -11.90 11.37
CA SER A 230 20.02 -12.21 12.74
C SER A 230 19.44 -10.95 13.37
N THR A 231 18.16 -10.97 13.72
CA THR A 231 17.48 -9.80 14.27
C THR A 231 17.37 -9.87 15.78
N THR A 232 17.35 -8.70 16.42
CA THR A 232 17.19 -8.54 17.87
C THR A 232 16.04 -7.58 18.21
N GLY A 233 15.74 -7.41 19.50
CA GLY A 233 14.71 -6.48 19.96
C GLY A 233 13.30 -7.05 19.95
N LYS A 234 12.30 -6.22 19.64
CA LYS A 234 10.87 -6.59 19.63
C LYS A 234 10.45 -6.99 18.21
N VAL A 235 10.71 -8.24 17.85
CA VAL A 235 10.39 -8.79 16.52
C VAL A 235 8.86 -8.88 16.34
N PRO A 236 8.28 -8.34 15.24
CA PRO A 236 6.87 -8.48 14.97
C PRO A 236 6.48 -9.92 14.65
N VAL A 237 5.30 -10.34 15.08
CA VAL A 237 4.71 -11.62 14.68
C VAL A 237 4.51 -11.66 13.15
N GLY A 238 4.72 -12.82 12.54
CA GLY A 238 4.49 -13.05 11.12
C GLY A 238 3.05 -12.70 10.72
N ARG A 239 2.90 -12.02 9.58
CA ARG A 239 1.62 -11.43 9.16
C ARG A 239 1.59 -11.13 7.67
N ARG A 240 0.40 -11.13 7.09
CA ARG A 240 0.16 -10.70 5.69
C ARG A 240 -0.61 -9.39 5.64
N SER A 241 -0.62 -8.78 4.46
CA SER A 241 -1.41 -7.59 4.14
C SER A 241 -1.20 -6.43 5.12
N HIS A 242 0.01 -6.33 5.69
CA HIS A 242 0.47 -5.14 6.41
C HIS A 242 1.00 -4.13 5.38
N SER A 243 1.30 -2.91 5.82
CA SER A 243 2.04 -1.95 4.99
C SER A 243 3.47 -1.85 5.50
N MET A 244 4.44 -1.78 4.57
CA MET A 244 5.84 -1.49 4.87
C MET A 244 6.30 -0.26 4.11
N PHE A 245 7.02 0.64 4.77
CA PHE A 245 7.50 1.89 4.17
C PHE A 245 8.81 2.35 4.80
N ILE A 246 9.53 3.25 4.12
CA ILE A 246 10.80 3.80 4.58
C ILE A 246 10.60 5.22 5.10
N TYR A 247 11.21 5.52 6.25
CA TYR A 247 11.37 6.89 6.72
C TYR A 247 12.69 7.00 7.49
N ASN A 248 13.47 8.05 7.21
CA ASN A 248 14.76 8.32 7.86
C ASN A 248 15.73 7.12 7.90
N GLY A 249 15.79 6.33 6.81
CA GLY A 249 16.67 5.16 6.69
C GLY A 249 16.23 3.93 7.51
N LEU A 250 15.04 3.98 8.14
CA LEU A 250 14.46 2.86 8.88
C LEU A 250 13.27 2.27 8.11
N ILE A 251 13.11 0.96 8.24
CA ILE A 251 11.96 0.24 7.70
C ILE A 251 10.85 0.26 8.75
N HIS A 252 9.64 0.63 8.36
CA HIS A 252 8.49 0.72 9.25
C HIS A 252 7.40 -0.25 8.80
N ILE A 253 6.68 -0.85 9.74
CA ILE A 253 5.56 -1.74 9.47
C ILE A 253 4.37 -1.36 10.32
N PHE A 254 3.18 -1.35 9.70
CA PHE A 254 1.91 -1.14 10.39
C PHE A 254 0.86 -2.18 9.98
N GLY A 255 0.13 -2.66 10.98
CA GLY A 255 -1.07 -3.48 10.82
C GLY A 255 -0.81 -4.87 10.24
N GLY A 256 -1.79 -5.39 9.51
CA GLY A 256 -1.79 -6.72 8.90
C GLY A 256 -2.67 -7.73 9.64
N TYR A 257 -2.57 -8.98 9.22
CA TYR A 257 -3.35 -10.08 9.77
C TYR A 257 -2.56 -11.39 9.81
N ASN A 258 -2.83 -12.21 10.83
CA ASN A 258 -2.33 -13.58 10.94
C ASN A 258 -3.54 -14.51 11.09
N GLY A 259 -3.75 -15.40 10.11
CA GLY A 259 -4.87 -16.33 10.07
C GLY A 259 -4.81 -17.42 11.12
N ILE A 260 -3.62 -17.85 11.52
CA ILE A 260 -3.44 -18.88 12.57
C ILE A 260 -3.84 -18.31 13.95
N LEU A 261 -3.55 -17.03 14.17
CA LEU A 261 -3.91 -16.33 15.41
C LEU A 261 -5.29 -15.66 15.35
N GLU A 262 -5.95 -15.71 14.19
CA GLU A 262 -7.19 -14.99 13.89
C GLU A 262 -7.14 -13.48 14.25
N GLN A 263 -5.94 -12.88 14.19
CA GLN A 263 -5.69 -11.56 14.75
C GLN A 263 -5.38 -10.53 13.67
N HIS A 264 -6.12 -9.41 13.71
CA HIS A 264 -5.76 -8.17 13.02
C HIS A 264 -4.87 -7.32 13.93
N PHE A 265 -3.92 -6.59 13.35
CA PHE A 265 -2.97 -5.78 14.10
C PHE A 265 -3.16 -4.28 13.82
N ASN A 266 -2.81 -3.43 14.80
CA ASN A 266 -2.57 -1.99 14.67
C ASN A 266 -1.28 -1.56 15.37
N ASP A 267 -0.38 -2.50 15.65
CA ASP A 267 0.94 -2.23 16.18
C ASP A 267 1.83 -1.59 15.10
N PHE A 268 2.83 -0.86 15.56
CA PHE A 268 3.72 -0.07 14.71
C PHE A 268 5.17 -0.40 15.06
N TYR A 269 5.91 -0.96 14.10
CA TYR A 269 7.29 -1.37 14.31
C TYR A 269 8.25 -0.58 13.43
N THR A 270 9.48 -0.47 13.90
CA THR A 270 10.64 0.02 13.14
C THR A 270 11.75 -1.02 13.16
N PHE A 271 12.37 -1.26 12.02
CA PHE A 271 13.60 -2.03 11.88
C PHE A 271 14.73 -1.12 11.43
N ASP A 272 15.84 -1.18 12.17
CA ASP A 272 17.10 -0.54 11.80
C ASP A 272 17.99 -1.53 11.05
N PRO A 273 18.22 -1.34 9.74
CA PRO A 273 19.07 -2.23 8.95
C PRO A 273 20.57 -2.14 9.29
N LYS A 274 21.00 -1.13 10.05
CA LYS A 274 22.41 -1.01 10.51
C LYS A 274 22.68 -1.91 11.71
N SER A 275 21.74 -1.97 12.65
CA SER A 275 21.85 -2.76 13.88
C SER A 275 21.10 -4.10 13.83
N ASN A 276 20.31 -4.34 12.78
CA ASN A 276 19.37 -5.46 12.67
C ASN A 276 18.41 -5.56 13.87
N CYS A 277 17.99 -4.41 14.42
CA CYS A 277 17.17 -4.35 15.62
C CYS A 277 15.74 -3.90 15.29
N TRP A 278 14.76 -4.65 15.78
CA TRP A 278 13.35 -4.28 15.75
C TRP A 278 12.95 -3.55 17.03
N ASN A 279 12.17 -2.47 16.88
CA ASN A 279 11.57 -1.74 17.99
C ASN A 279 10.07 -1.61 17.78
N LEU A 280 9.29 -1.88 18.84
CA LEU A 280 7.88 -1.56 18.89
C LEU A 280 7.72 -0.10 19.30
N ILE A 281 7.09 0.69 18.45
CA ILE A 281 6.85 2.11 18.68
C ILE A 281 5.39 2.31 19.10
N LYS A 282 5.17 3.22 20.04
CA LYS A 282 3.84 3.70 20.43
C LYS A 282 3.75 5.19 20.10
N PRO A 283 3.30 5.55 18.88
CA PRO A 283 3.10 6.96 18.56
C PRO A 283 2.04 7.59 19.48
N PHE A 284 2.18 8.87 19.77
CA PHE A 284 1.16 9.62 20.53
C PHE A 284 -0.12 9.81 19.72
N GLY A 285 -1.22 10.13 20.39
CA GLY A 285 -2.53 10.29 19.76
C GLY A 285 -3.25 8.95 19.55
N GLN A 286 -4.40 9.02 18.89
CA GLN A 286 -5.24 7.84 18.64
C GLN A 286 -4.77 7.12 17.38
N PRO A 287 -4.31 5.85 17.46
CA PRO A 287 -3.94 5.09 16.28
C PRO A 287 -5.18 4.63 15.50
N PRO A 288 -5.01 4.28 14.22
CA PRO A 288 -6.02 3.56 13.46
C PRO A 288 -6.41 2.25 14.16
N THR A 289 -7.63 1.80 13.90
CA THR A 289 -8.10 0.46 14.30
C THR A 289 -7.24 -0.66 13.70
N ALA A 290 -7.24 -1.82 14.35
CA ALA A 290 -6.59 -3.02 13.83
C ALA A 290 -7.13 -3.35 12.43
N ARG A 291 -6.23 -3.48 11.45
CA ARG A 291 -6.63 -3.59 10.04
C ARG A 291 -5.60 -4.26 9.16
N ARG A 292 -6.04 -4.70 7.98
CA ARG A 292 -5.21 -5.29 6.92
C ARG A 292 -5.57 -4.70 5.56
N ARG A 293 -4.67 -4.87 4.58
CA ARG A 293 -4.87 -4.48 3.16
C ARG A 293 -5.07 -2.96 2.97
N GLN A 294 -4.60 -2.17 3.91
CA GLN A 294 -4.48 -0.72 3.83
C GLN A 294 -3.21 -0.32 3.05
N VAL A 295 -3.19 0.92 2.57
CA VAL A 295 -2.00 1.55 2.00
C VAL A 295 -1.42 2.54 3.01
N CYS A 296 -0.09 2.54 3.15
CA CYS A 296 0.66 3.56 3.87
C CYS A 296 1.67 4.21 2.91
N ILE A 297 1.62 5.54 2.77
CA ILE A 297 2.53 6.28 1.89
C ILE A 297 3.17 7.41 2.68
N VAL A 298 4.49 7.52 2.58
CA VAL A 298 5.25 8.60 3.20
C VAL A 298 5.41 9.74 2.20
N LYS A 299 5.09 10.96 2.64
CA LYS A 299 5.43 12.20 1.94
C LYS A 299 6.01 13.18 2.96
N ASP A 300 7.23 13.63 2.69
CA ASP A 300 8.02 14.49 3.56
C ASP A 300 8.16 13.89 4.98
N LYS A 301 7.57 14.53 5.99
CA LYS A 301 7.63 14.13 7.40
C LYS A 301 6.35 13.44 7.88
N ARG A 302 5.49 13.00 6.96
CA ARG A 302 4.19 12.41 7.29
C ARG A 302 3.97 11.10 6.59
N MET A 303 3.31 10.18 7.29
CA MET A 303 2.76 8.97 6.71
C MET A 303 1.24 9.10 6.64
N PHE A 304 0.70 8.80 5.46
CA PHE A 304 -0.72 8.76 5.15
C PHE A 304 -1.16 7.31 5.08
N LEU A 305 -2.14 6.95 5.90
CA LEU A 305 -2.76 5.63 5.92
C LEU A 305 -4.22 5.76 5.49
N PHE A 306 -4.67 4.91 4.58
CA PHE A 306 -6.08 4.88 4.15
C PHE A 306 -6.53 3.50 3.66
N GLY A 307 -7.84 3.27 3.77
CA GLY A 307 -8.51 2.03 3.35
C GLY A 307 -8.15 0.81 4.19
N GLY A 308 -8.32 -0.37 3.57
CA GLY A 308 -8.16 -1.67 4.22
C GLY A 308 -9.41 -2.14 4.96
N THR A 309 -9.34 -3.30 5.60
CA THR A 309 -10.44 -3.87 6.41
C THR A 309 -10.10 -3.95 7.88
N SER A 310 -11.09 -3.63 8.73
CA SER A 310 -11.03 -3.76 10.19
C SER A 310 -12.06 -4.79 10.67
N PRO A 311 -11.82 -5.52 11.78
CA PRO A 311 -12.87 -6.28 12.46
C PRO A 311 -14.02 -5.38 12.88
N HIS A 312 -15.25 -5.84 12.71
CA HIS A 312 -16.41 -5.19 13.30
C HIS A 312 -16.43 -5.42 14.83
N PRO A 313 -16.84 -4.43 15.66
CA PRO A 313 -16.78 -4.57 17.12
C PRO A 313 -17.75 -5.61 17.72
N HIS A 314 -18.83 -5.95 17.00
CA HIS A 314 -19.96 -6.71 17.55
C HIS A 314 -20.25 -8.04 16.84
N ASP A 315 -19.60 -8.31 15.72
CA ASP A 315 -19.78 -9.56 14.98
C ASP A 315 -18.46 -9.98 14.29
N SER A 316 -18.50 -11.10 13.57
CA SER A 316 -17.34 -11.64 12.84
C SER A 316 -17.12 -11.02 11.46
N LEU A 317 -17.89 -10.00 11.08
CA LEU A 317 -17.77 -9.35 9.78
C LEU A 317 -16.60 -8.36 9.76
N LEU A 318 -16.17 -8.02 8.55
CA LEU A 318 -15.16 -7.01 8.31
C LEU A 318 -15.81 -5.73 7.80
N ILE A 319 -15.26 -4.60 8.25
CA ILE A 319 -15.62 -3.27 7.79
C ILE A 319 -14.58 -2.82 6.77
N ASP A 320 -15.04 -2.43 5.57
CA ASP A 320 -14.21 -1.74 4.60
C ASP A 320 -14.04 -0.27 5.02
N ASN A 321 -12.82 0.12 5.38
CA ASN A 321 -12.59 1.47 5.89
C ASN A 321 -12.55 2.49 4.74
N ASN A 322 -13.04 3.69 5.03
CA ASN A 322 -12.95 4.88 4.17
C ASN A 322 -12.25 6.05 4.86
N ASP A 323 -11.60 5.78 5.98
CA ASP A 323 -10.88 6.77 6.78
C ASP A 323 -9.49 7.07 6.19
N THR A 324 -8.94 8.21 6.57
CA THR A 324 -7.57 8.63 6.28
C THR A 324 -6.93 9.09 7.59
N HIS A 325 -5.82 8.44 7.95
CA HIS A 325 -5.03 8.77 9.13
C HIS A 325 -3.71 9.38 8.72
N LEU A 326 -3.28 10.43 9.43
CA LEU A 326 -1.95 11.00 9.27
C LEU A 326 -1.14 10.85 10.54
N LEU A 327 0.06 10.30 10.36
CA LEU A 327 1.11 10.23 11.36
C LEU A 327 2.19 11.25 11.01
N ASP A 328 2.41 12.24 11.87
CA ASP A 328 3.54 13.16 11.74
C ASP A 328 4.73 12.60 12.50
N PHE A 329 5.84 12.37 11.81
CA PHE A 329 7.06 11.87 12.43
C PHE A 329 7.70 12.92 13.35
N GLU A 330 7.57 14.20 12.98
CA GLU A 330 8.21 15.36 13.63
C GLU A 330 7.22 16.53 13.81
N PRO A 331 6.16 16.34 14.62
CA PRO A 331 5.14 17.38 14.79
C PRO A 331 5.75 18.66 15.37
N THR A 332 5.48 19.79 14.72
CA THR A 332 5.93 21.10 15.19
C THR A 332 5.14 21.57 16.42
N LEU A 333 5.66 22.53 17.19
CA LEU A 333 4.90 23.17 18.27
C LEU A 333 3.56 23.72 17.79
N ARG A 334 3.52 24.28 16.57
CA ARG A 334 2.29 24.76 15.93
C ARG A 334 1.29 23.62 15.73
N THR A 335 1.74 22.48 15.19
CA THR A 335 0.89 21.29 15.02
C THR A 335 0.35 20.81 16.37
N LEU A 336 1.20 20.71 17.38
CA LEU A 336 0.81 20.29 18.72
C LEU A 336 -0.19 21.26 19.37
N ALA A 337 -0.02 22.56 19.17
CA ALA A 337 -0.96 23.58 19.65
C ALA A 337 -2.33 23.47 18.96
N ILE A 338 -2.36 23.23 17.65
CA ILE A 338 -3.60 22.97 16.91
C ILE A 338 -4.30 21.72 17.45
N LEU A 339 -3.56 20.65 17.73
CA LEU A 339 -4.13 19.44 18.34
C LEU A 339 -4.71 19.71 19.72
N ALA A 340 -4.05 20.53 20.54
CA ALA A 340 -4.59 20.93 21.83
C ALA A 340 -5.92 21.70 21.68
N VAL A 341 -6.00 22.63 20.72
CA VAL A 341 -7.24 23.35 20.38
C VAL A 341 -8.36 22.38 20.00
N ILE A 342 -8.06 21.40 19.13
CA ILE A 342 -9.04 20.39 18.66
C ILE A 342 -9.48 19.48 19.82
N ASN A 343 -8.52 18.87 20.52
CA ASN A 343 -8.78 17.86 21.55
C ASN A 343 -9.52 18.43 22.78
N HIS A 344 -9.23 19.69 23.13
CA HIS A 344 -9.91 20.38 24.24
C HIS A 344 -11.11 21.22 23.80
N ARG A 345 -11.47 21.19 22.51
CA ARG A 345 -12.58 21.96 21.92
C ARG A 345 -12.53 23.44 22.30
N LEU A 346 -11.34 24.03 22.26
CA LEU A 346 -11.15 25.43 22.61
C LEU A 346 -11.87 26.33 21.59
N ASP A 347 -12.38 27.48 22.03
CA ASP A 347 -12.99 28.44 21.12
C ASP A 347 -11.92 28.96 20.13
N THR A 348 -12.34 29.06 18.87
CA THR A 348 -11.50 29.41 17.72
C THR A 348 -11.91 30.72 17.07
N THR A 349 -12.96 31.40 17.56
CA THR A 349 -13.54 32.61 16.94
C THR A 349 -12.52 33.73 16.75
N TRP A 350 -11.54 33.86 17.63
CA TRP A 350 -10.50 34.90 17.58
C TRP A 350 -9.23 34.47 16.83
N LEU A 351 -9.12 33.20 16.44
CA LEU A 351 -7.93 32.71 15.75
C LEU A 351 -7.80 33.36 14.36
N PRO A 352 -6.56 33.66 13.94
CA PRO A 352 -6.25 34.05 12.56
C PRO A 352 -6.88 33.09 11.54
N LYS A 353 -7.33 33.64 10.40
CA LYS A 353 -7.99 32.88 9.32
C LYS A 353 -7.20 31.63 8.90
N LYS A 354 -5.88 31.75 8.75
CA LYS A 354 -5.00 30.63 8.37
C LYS A 354 -5.03 29.47 9.39
N LEU A 355 -5.10 29.76 10.70
CA LEU A 355 -5.18 28.71 11.71
C LEU A 355 -6.56 28.04 11.73
N LYS A 356 -7.63 28.81 11.51
CA LYS A 356 -8.99 28.25 11.32
C LYS A 356 -9.05 27.33 10.10
N GLU A 357 -8.40 27.72 9.01
CA GLU A 357 -8.28 26.89 7.81
C GLU A 357 -7.52 25.60 8.11
N GLU A 358 -6.34 25.67 8.75
CA GLU A 358 -5.56 24.47 9.15
C GLU A 358 -6.37 23.52 10.05
N ILE A 359 -7.07 24.05 11.06
CA ILE A 359 -7.97 23.26 11.92
C ILE A 359 -9.06 22.58 11.08
N ARG A 360 -9.66 23.31 10.14
CA ARG A 360 -10.70 22.78 9.24
C ARG A 360 -10.14 21.68 8.32
N LEU A 361 -8.93 21.83 7.80
CA LEU A 361 -8.31 20.80 6.97
C LEU A 361 -8.11 19.50 7.75
N MET A 362 -7.73 19.60 9.02
CA MET A 362 -7.49 18.46 9.93
C MET A 362 -8.75 17.81 10.51
N THR A 363 -9.90 18.48 10.49
CA THR A 363 -11.11 17.99 11.18
C THR A 363 -12.31 17.75 10.27
N GLN A 364 -12.41 18.43 9.13
CA GLN A 364 -13.58 18.29 8.25
C GLN A 364 -13.47 16.99 7.43
N PRO A 365 -14.46 16.06 7.54
CA PRO A 365 -14.48 14.83 6.75
C PRO A 365 -14.52 15.08 5.24
N ASN A 366 -14.08 14.08 4.48
CA ASN A 366 -14.31 14.00 3.06
C ASN A 366 -15.73 13.50 2.77
N SER A 367 -16.17 13.55 1.51
CA SER A 367 -17.54 13.20 1.10
C SER A 367 -17.61 12.34 -0.15
N LEU A 368 -16.55 11.57 -0.45
CA LEU A 368 -16.54 10.67 -1.60
C LEU A 368 -17.39 9.44 -1.36
N THR A 369 -17.36 8.92 -0.14
CA THR A 369 -18.22 7.82 0.28
C THR A 369 -18.97 8.22 1.54
N ARG A 370 -20.14 7.61 1.78
CA ARG A 370 -20.87 7.87 3.03
C ARG A 370 -20.03 7.41 4.22
N PRO A 371 -20.01 8.16 5.34
CA PRO A 371 -19.39 7.69 6.58
C PRO A 371 -19.93 6.31 6.96
N LEU A 372 -19.06 5.45 7.49
CA LEU A 372 -19.50 4.20 8.10
C LEU A 372 -20.27 4.58 9.37
N ASN A 373 -21.58 4.40 9.37
CA ASN A 373 -22.38 4.59 10.57
C ASN A 373 -21.94 3.53 11.59
N HIS A 374 -21.18 3.91 12.61
CA HIS A 374 -20.87 3.06 13.77
C HIS A 374 -22.06 2.95 14.76
N ALA A 375 -23.28 3.23 14.30
CA ALA A 375 -24.47 3.21 15.14
C ALA A 375 -25.61 2.49 14.42
N GLY A 376 -25.95 1.31 14.95
CA GLY A 376 -27.23 0.61 14.74
C GLY A 376 -27.31 -0.25 13.50
#